data_AF-A0A503QFT6-F1
#
_entry.id   AF-A0A503QFT6-F1
#
_cell.length_a   1.000
_cell.length_b   1.000
_cell.length_c   1.000
_cell.angle_alpha   90.00
_cell.angle_beta   90.00
_cell.angle_gamma   90.00
#
_symmetry.space_group_name_H-M   'P 1'
#
loop_
_entity.id
_entity.type
_entity.pdbx_description
1 polymer ?
#
loop_
_entity_poly.entity_id
_entity_poly.type
_entity_poly.pdbx_seq_one_letter_code
_entity_poly.pdbx_strand_id
1 'polypeptide(L)'
;MRNERFGSFGLAAAPARRSIPADEAIALLKRGEAKAGSLLGYGNGRSYGDSCQNDAGMVVDMRPLNRVRSFNAETGVLEADAGTLLCDIIAHTAPYGFFPAVVPGTQFVTLGGAIANDVHGKNNHRRGTFGCHVEALTLLRSDGRTYRCSQTDNVRLFAATIGGMGLTGLILSASIKLMRVPSLDITEKATRFRDLGEFFDLAEAADQANEYAVAWIDQLAGGHGRGRGLLFTGNHAEHGSHAAARAGSRLSVPVQPPFNVLNRPFLTVFNGAYRWKKGRSAAPRQAGYQGFFFPLDGIRDWNRLYGPRGLFQHQSVVPEANARRIVPALLEAARRAGEGSFLTVLKRFGDVRSPALLSFPRPGYTLTLDFPNRGERTLRLLAELDRIAVEAGGAVNPYKDARMGPEIFAASFPQWQRLEALRDPAFLSSFWARTAKRLDVGSGVSEAAE
;
A
#
# COMPACT_ATOMS: atom_id res chain seq x y z
N MET A 1 9.42 -27.12 5.04
CA MET A 1 9.72 -25.67 5.01
C MET A 1 9.65 -25.01 3.61
N ARG A 2 9.21 -25.68 2.53
CA ARG A 2 9.08 -25.06 1.18
C ARG A 2 7.88 -24.10 1.00
N ASN A 3 6.90 -24.10 1.91
CA ASN A 3 5.63 -23.35 1.76
C ASN A 3 5.59 -21.93 2.35
N GLU A 4 6.67 -21.41 2.94
CA GLU A 4 6.66 -20.06 3.54
C GLU A 4 6.99 -18.92 2.57
N ARG A 5 7.44 -19.22 1.35
CA ARG A 5 7.98 -18.22 0.41
C ARG A 5 6.93 -17.22 -0.11
N PHE A 6 5.66 -17.64 -0.19
CA PHE A 6 4.59 -16.87 -0.81
C PHE A 6 3.53 -16.38 0.20
N GLY A 7 3.99 -15.90 1.37
CA GLY A 7 3.14 -15.34 2.41
C GLY A 7 2.73 -13.89 2.17
N SER A 8 1.68 -13.45 2.87
CA SER A 8 1.36 -12.02 2.99
C SER A 8 2.16 -11.39 4.12
N PHE A 9 2.27 -10.07 4.12
CA PHE A 9 3.01 -9.34 5.15
C PHE A 9 2.36 -9.44 6.53
N GLY A 10 1.02 -9.55 6.60
CA GLY A 10 0.30 -9.63 7.87
C GLY A 10 0.50 -10.97 8.58
N LEU A 11 0.94 -12.02 7.89
CA LEU A 11 1.06 -13.39 8.44
C LEU A 11 -0.25 -13.95 9.04
N ALA A 12 -1.38 -13.28 8.82
CA ALA A 12 -2.69 -13.71 9.30
C ALA A 12 -3.45 -14.57 8.26
N ALA A 13 -3.12 -14.41 6.98
CA ALA A 13 -3.56 -15.28 5.90
C ALA A 13 -2.54 -16.41 5.68
N ALA A 14 -3.02 -17.62 5.39
CA ALA A 14 -2.15 -18.72 5.04
C ALA A 14 -1.33 -18.40 3.77
N PRO A 15 -0.05 -18.79 3.69
CA PRO A 15 0.73 -18.66 2.45
C PRO A 15 0.11 -19.48 1.31
N ALA A 16 0.34 -19.03 0.08
CA ALA A 16 -0.12 -19.74 -1.10
C ALA A 16 0.38 -21.20 -1.10
N ARG A 17 -0.54 -22.14 -1.29
CA ARG A 17 -0.25 -23.58 -1.27
C ARG A 17 0.50 -24.06 -2.51
N ARG A 18 0.33 -23.34 -3.63
CA ARG A 18 0.90 -23.66 -4.94
C ARG A 18 1.43 -22.40 -5.60
N SER A 19 2.53 -22.54 -6.32
CA SER A 19 3.17 -21.47 -7.07
C SER A 19 3.64 -21.99 -8.42
N ILE A 20 3.66 -21.12 -9.42
CA ILE A 20 4.17 -21.40 -10.77
C ILE A 20 5.22 -20.34 -11.17
N PRO A 21 6.31 -20.72 -11.82
CA PRO A 21 7.23 -19.76 -12.44
C PRO A 21 6.54 -18.86 -13.47
N ALA A 22 7.00 -17.61 -13.61
CA ALA A 22 6.37 -16.65 -14.51
C ALA A 22 6.44 -17.06 -15.99
N ASP A 23 7.53 -17.66 -16.45
CA ASP A 23 7.70 -18.17 -17.81
C ASP A 23 6.73 -19.31 -18.13
N GLU A 24 6.55 -20.26 -17.21
CA GLU A 24 5.55 -21.33 -17.34
C GLU A 24 4.12 -20.76 -17.38
N ALA A 25 3.79 -19.82 -16.50
CA ALA A 25 2.48 -19.16 -16.50
C ALA A 25 2.22 -18.37 -17.79
N ILE A 26 3.23 -17.65 -18.29
CA ILE A 26 3.16 -16.94 -19.57
C ILE A 26 2.89 -17.94 -20.71
N ALA A 27 3.58 -19.08 -20.71
CA ALA A 27 3.39 -20.10 -21.73
C ALA A 27 1.98 -20.71 -21.69
N LEU A 28 1.45 -21.00 -20.49
CA LEU A 28 0.06 -21.47 -20.31
C LEU A 28 -0.97 -20.46 -20.82
N LEU A 29 -0.80 -19.18 -20.49
CA LEU A 29 -1.69 -18.11 -20.96
C LEU A 29 -1.65 -17.99 -22.48
N LYS A 30 -0.45 -17.98 -23.09
CA LYS A 30 -0.28 -17.90 -24.55
C LYS A 30 -0.89 -19.07 -25.30
N ARG A 31 -0.91 -20.27 -24.72
CA ARG A 31 -1.56 -21.45 -25.30
C ARG A 31 -3.07 -21.52 -25.04
N GLY A 32 -3.64 -20.62 -24.23
CA GLY A 32 -5.04 -20.67 -23.83
C GLY A 32 -5.38 -21.83 -22.89
N GLU A 33 -4.39 -22.36 -22.18
CA GLU A 33 -4.51 -23.56 -21.32
C GLU A 33 -4.77 -23.22 -19.85
N ALA A 34 -4.79 -21.93 -19.49
CA ALA A 34 -5.03 -21.47 -18.13
C ALA A 34 -6.48 -21.75 -17.70
N LYS A 35 -6.66 -22.43 -16.56
CA LYS A 35 -7.99 -22.74 -16.02
C LYS A 35 -8.62 -21.51 -15.36
N ALA A 36 -9.94 -21.45 -15.33
CA ALA A 36 -10.67 -20.38 -14.67
C ALA A 36 -10.25 -20.21 -13.20
N GLY A 37 -9.95 -18.98 -12.78
CA GLY A 37 -9.51 -18.61 -11.43
C GLY A 37 -8.22 -19.26 -10.93
N SER A 38 -7.44 -19.90 -11.82
CA SER A 38 -6.27 -20.69 -11.43
C SER A 38 -5.01 -19.87 -11.15
N LEU A 39 -4.93 -18.61 -11.59
CA LEU A 39 -3.71 -17.80 -11.52
C LEU A 39 -3.92 -16.49 -10.76
N LEU A 40 -2.83 -15.99 -10.15
CA LEU A 40 -2.73 -14.64 -9.62
C LEU A 40 -1.27 -14.20 -9.62
N GLY A 41 -0.95 -13.00 -10.10
CA GLY A 41 0.40 -12.46 -10.02
C GLY A 41 0.84 -12.22 -8.57
N TYR A 42 2.01 -12.71 -8.18
CA TYR A 42 2.61 -12.47 -6.88
C TYR A 42 3.92 -11.70 -7.03
N GLY A 43 3.95 -10.50 -6.43
CA GLY A 43 5.14 -9.65 -6.38
C GLY A 43 6.09 -10.06 -5.26
N ASN A 44 6.12 -9.28 -4.17
CA ASN A 44 7.03 -9.54 -3.03
C ASN A 44 6.30 -9.69 -1.68
N GLY A 45 5.03 -10.10 -1.70
CA GLY A 45 4.26 -10.40 -0.48
C GLY A 45 4.07 -9.22 0.49
N ARG A 46 4.02 -7.98 -0.02
CA ARG A 46 3.92 -6.77 0.83
C ARG A 46 2.48 -6.27 1.06
N SER A 47 1.48 -6.89 0.42
CA SER A 47 0.09 -6.79 0.86
C SER A 47 -0.06 -7.47 2.22
N TYR A 48 -0.91 -6.93 3.10
CA TYR A 48 -1.01 -7.42 4.48
C TYR A 48 -1.93 -8.65 4.58
N GLY A 49 -2.95 -8.72 3.73
CA GLY A 49 -3.84 -9.87 3.68
C GLY A 49 -3.75 -10.65 2.39
N ASP A 50 -4.91 -11.06 1.90
CA ASP A 50 -5.09 -12.12 0.92
C ASP A 50 -5.37 -11.61 -0.50
N SER A 51 -5.15 -10.31 -0.76
CA SER A 51 -5.20 -9.75 -2.12
C SER A 51 -4.07 -10.27 -3.01
N CYS A 52 -2.98 -10.77 -2.43
CA CYS A 52 -1.89 -11.43 -3.13
C CYS A 52 -1.90 -12.96 -3.00
N GLN A 53 -2.99 -13.55 -2.52
CA GLN A 53 -3.12 -15.00 -2.31
C GLN A 53 -4.20 -15.56 -3.25
N ASN A 54 -4.03 -16.83 -3.66
CA ASN A 54 -5.05 -17.57 -4.41
C ASN A 54 -5.14 -19.01 -3.88
N ASP A 55 -6.06 -19.24 -2.95
CA ASP A 55 -6.26 -20.56 -2.33
C ASP A 55 -6.86 -21.59 -3.29
N ALA A 56 -7.68 -21.14 -4.25
CA ALA A 56 -8.31 -22.01 -5.24
C ALA A 56 -7.33 -22.44 -6.36
N GLY A 57 -6.29 -21.64 -6.60
CA GLY A 57 -5.36 -21.78 -7.71
C GLY A 57 -3.90 -21.82 -7.28
N MET A 58 -3.10 -21.04 -7.98
CA MET A 58 -1.66 -20.88 -7.82
C MET A 58 -1.31 -19.39 -7.89
N VAL A 59 -0.22 -19.02 -7.23
CA VAL A 59 0.40 -17.71 -7.42
C VAL A 59 1.54 -17.78 -8.44
N VAL A 60 1.68 -16.76 -9.28
CA VAL A 60 2.75 -16.64 -10.28
C VAL A 60 3.91 -15.86 -9.66
N ASP A 61 5.08 -16.47 -9.53
CA ASP A 61 6.27 -15.78 -8.98
C ASP A 61 6.83 -14.79 -10.01
N MET A 62 6.50 -13.50 -9.84
CA MET A 62 6.90 -12.46 -10.78
C MET A 62 8.30 -11.91 -10.53
N ARG A 63 8.92 -12.18 -9.37
CA ARG A 63 10.22 -11.59 -8.98
C ARG A 63 11.38 -11.87 -9.95
N PRO A 64 11.44 -13.03 -10.66
CA PRO A 64 12.46 -13.27 -11.67
C PRO A 64 12.37 -12.34 -12.88
N LEU A 65 11.18 -11.81 -13.22
CA LEU A 65 10.99 -10.81 -14.28
C LEU A 65 11.33 -9.41 -13.72
N ASN A 66 12.61 -9.06 -13.65
CA ASN A 66 13.07 -7.86 -12.92
C ASN A 66 14.02 -6.95 -13.71
N ARG A 67 14.09 -7.07 -15.04
CA ARG A 67 14.99 -6.27 -15.85
C ARG A 67 14.49 -4.83 -15.99
N VAL A 68 15.37 -3.86 -15.74
CA VAL A 68 15.19 -2.49 -16.26
C VAL A 68 15.49 -2.53 -17.76
N ARG A 69 14.49 -2.21 -18.57
CA ARG A 69 14.55 -2.35 -20.03
C ARG A 69 15.13 -1.11 -20.68
N SER A 70 14.71 0.07 -20.23
CA SER A 70 15.20 1.35 -20.72
C SER A 70 14.98 2.45 -19.67
N PHE A 71 15.80 3.49 -19.74
CA PHE A 71 15.62 4.71 -18.98
C PHE A 71 16.09 5.91 -19.80
N ASN A 72 15.20 6.88 -20.01
CA ASN A 72 15.53 8.14 -20.66
C ASN A 72 15.70 9.23 -19.59
N ALA A 73 16.93 9.70 -19.38
CA ALA A 73 17.25 10.71 -18.36
C ALA A 73 16.87 12.14 -18.75
N GLU A 74 16.53 12.39 -20.02
CA GLU A 74 15.99 13.69 -20.47
C GLU A 74 14.52 13.79 -20.07
N THR A 75 13.75 12.74 -20.38
CA THR A 75 12.30 12.71 -20.12
C THR A 75 11.95 12.18 -18.73
N GLY A 76 12.82 11.41 -18.09
CA GLY A 76 12.53 10.73 -16.82
C GLY A 76 11.63 9.50 -16.94
N VAL A 77 11.45 8.96 -18.15
CA VAL A 77 10.63 7.75 -18.36
C VAL A 77 11.52 6.50 -18.22
N LEU A 78 11.08 5.57 -17.36
CA LEU A 78 11.72 4.27 -17.15
C LEU A 78 10.76 3.15 -17.58
N GLU A 79 11.23 2.20 -18.37
CA GLU A 79 10.53 0.94 -18.62
C GLU A 79 11.23 -0.20 -17.89
N ALA A 80 10.47 -1.02 -17.15
CA ALA A 80 10.98 -2.20 -16.48
C ALA A 80 9.97 -3.33 -16.44
N ASP A 81 10.46 -4.54 -16.21
CA ASP A 81 9.62 -5.70 -15.93
C ASP A 81 8.82 -5.52 -14.63
N ALA A 82 7.63 -6.13 -14.57
CA ALA A 82 6.70 -5.96 -13.46
C ALA A 82 7.21 -6.53 -12.12
N GLY A 83 8.21 -7.42 -12.13
CA GLY A 83 8.83 -7.97 -10.92
C GLY A 83 9.98 -7.15 -10.36
N THR A 84 10.44 -6.09 -11.04
CA THR A 84 11.51 -5.20 -10.55
C THR A 84 11.09 -4.55 -9.24
N LEU A 85 11.97 -4.53 -8.22
CA LEU A 85 11.67 -3.82 -6.97
C LEU A 85 11.82 -2.33 -7.15
N LEU A 86 11.04 -1.60 -6.36
CA LEU A 86 11.19 -0.15 -6.26
C LEU A 86 12.58 0.26 -5.76
N CYS A 87 13.20 -0.51 -4.85
CA CYS A 87 14.59 -0.25 -4.44
C CYS A 87 15.60 -0.39 -5.58
N ASP A 88 15.35 -1.29 -6.53
CA ASP A 88 16.23 -1.48 -7.69
C ASP A 88 16.03 -0.34 -8.70
N ILE A 89 14.78 0.12 -8.88
CA ILE A 89 14.46 1.31 -9.68
C ILE A 89 15.14 2.55 -9.08
N ILE A 90 14.99 2.79 -7.77
CA ILE A 90 15.64 3.91 -7.07
C ILE A 90 17.15 3.84 -7.24
N ALA A 91 17.77 2.68 -7.02
CA ALA A 91 19.21 2.50 -7.18
C ALA A 91 19.69 2.78 -8.62
N HIS A 92 18.90 2.40 -9.62
CA HIS A 92 19.22 2.63 -11.02
C HIS A 92 19.10 4.10 -11.42
N THR A 93 18.09 4.82 -10.93
CA THR A 93 17.78 6.18 -11.41
C THR A 93 18.36 7.30 -10.57
N ALA A 94 18.74 7.01 -9.33
CA ALA A 94 19.33 7.99 -8.41
C ALA A 94 20.56 8.72 -8.96
N PRO A 95 21.53 8.04 -9.63
CA PRO A 95 22.70 8.72 -10.20
C PRO A 95 22.37 9.78 -11.25
N TYR A 96 21.17 9.70 -11.85
CA TYR A 96 20.69 10.64 -12.85
C TYR A 96 19.80 11.75 -12.27
N GLY A 97 19.64 11.80 -10.93
CA GLY A 97 18.79 12.78 -10.25
C GLY A 97 17.31 12.49 -10.40
N PHE A 98 16.91 11.21 -10.43
CA PHE A 98 15.51 10.81 -10.51
C PHE A 98 15.08 9.91 -9.36
N PHE A 99 13.86 10.13 -8.90
CA PHE A 99 13.19 9.36 -7.86
C PHE A 99 11.78 8.95 -8.33
N PRO A 100 11.23 7.80 -7.88
CA PRO A 100 9.84 7.49 -8.15
C PRO A 100 8.91 8.56 -7.57
N ALA A 101 7.97 9.05 -8.38
CA ALA A 101 7.07 10.13 -7.97
C ALA A 101 6.17 9.74 -6.79
N VAL A 102 5.89 8.45 -6.62
CA VAL A 102 5.15 7.90 -5.48
C VAL A 102 5.89 6.69 -4.93
N VAL A 103 6.17 6.70 -3.63
CA VAL A 103 6.75 5.57 -2.89
C VAL A 103 5.88 5.20 -1.68
N PRO A 104 5.53 3.92 -1.46
CA PRO A 104 4.82 3.50 -0.25
C PRO A 104 5.79 3.44 0.95
N GLY A 105 5.32 2.97 2.12
CA GLY A 105 6.16 2.89 3.33
C GLY A 105 7.31 1.87 3.30
N THR A 106 7.47 1.12 2.21
CA THR A 106 8.57 0.18 1.98
C THR A 106 9.00 0.19 0.51
N GLN A 107 10.30 0.11 0.25
CA GLN A 107 10.85 0.01 -1.12
C GLN A 107 10.90 -1.43 -1.64
N PHE A 108 10.50 -2.41 -0.82
CA PHE A 108 10.48 -3.83 -1.18
C PHE A 108 9.20 -4.27 -1.91
N VAL A 109 8.50 -3.34 -2.56
CA VAL A 109 7.37 -3.65 -3.47
C VAL A 109 7.88 -3.83 -4.90
N THR A 110 7.22 -4.69 -5.68
CA THR A 110 7.49 -4.79 -7.12
C THR A 110 6.72 -3.71 -7.89
N LEU A 111 7.19 -3.36 -9.09
CA LEU A 111 6.51 -2.44 -10.00
C LEU A 111 5.07 -2.86 -10.28
N GLY A 112 4.85 -4.12 -10.67
CA GLY A 112 3.52 -4.67 -10.93
C GLY A 112 2.64 -4.67 -9.68
N GLY A 113 3.20 -4.95 -8.50
CA GLY A 113 2.47 -4.87 -7.24
C GLY A 113 2.06 -3.44 -6.87
N ALA A 114 2.91 -2.46 -7.15
CA ALA A 114 2.61 -1.04 -6.95
C ALA A 114 1.47 -0.57 -7.86
N ILE A 115 1.47 -0.99 -9.13
CA ILE A 115 0.43 -0.69 -10.12
C ILE A 115 -0.89 -1.41 -9.75
N ALA A 116 -0.84 -2.72 -9.51
CA ALA A 116 -2.03 -3.53 -9.24
C ALA A 116 -2.79 -3.07 -8.00
N ASN A 117 -2.11 -2.48 -7.01
CA ASN A 117 -2.74 -1.96 -5.79
C ASN A 117 -2.90 -0.44 -5.79
N ASP A 118 -2.51 0.24 -6.87
CA ASP A 118 -2.51 1.70 -7.02
C ASP A 118 -1.96 2.41 -5.77
N VAL A 119 -0.75 2.02 -5.36
CA VAL A 119 -0.19 2.39 -4.05
C VAL A 119 -0.01 3.91 -3.92
N HIS A 120 0.01 4.40 -2.68
CA HIS A 120 0.11 5.82 -2.37
C HIS A 120 1.28 6.15 -1.44
N GLY A 121 1.80 7.36 -1.54
CA GLY A 121 2.94 7.85 -0.75
C GLY A 121 2.59 8.94 0.26
N LYS A 122 3.63 9.50 0.89
CA LYS A 122 3.52 10.67 1.78
C LYS A 122 3.21 11.98 1.05
N ASN A 123 3.25 11.97 -0.28
CA ASN A 123 2.99 13.10 -1.16
C ASN A 123 1.71 12.92 -2.00
N ASN A 124 0.80 12.05 -1.57
CA ASN A 124 -0.43 11.81 -2.33
C ASN A 124 -1.22 13.10 -2.58
N HIS A 125 -1.16 14.05 -1.64
CA HIS A 125 -1.79 15.35 -1.78
C HIS A 125 -1.28 16.18 -2.98
N ARG A 126 -0.05 15.95 -3.47
CA ARG A 126 0.50 16.63 -4.66
C ARG A 126 0.62 15.76 -5.89
N ARG A 127 0.96 14.47 -5.70
CA ARG A 127 1.32 13.56 -6.79
C ARG A 127 0.24 12.51 -7.08
N GLY A 128 -0.78 12.40 -6.24
CA GLY A 128 -1.79 11.35 -6.39
C GLY A 128 -1.23 9.97 -6.06
N THR A 129 -1.61 8.98 -6.85
CA THR A 129 -1.25 7.57 -6.64
C THR A 129 -0.16 7.13 -7.60
N PHE A 130 0.38 5.92 -7.41
CA PHE A 130 1.37 5.36 -8.32
C PHE A 130 0.82 5.27 -9.76
N GLY A 131 -0.48 4.95 -9.91
CA GLY A 131 -1.17 4.90 -11.19
C GLY A 131 -1.12 6.21 -11.98
N CYS A 132 -1.10 7.36 -11.32
CA CYS A 132 -0.98 8.68 -11.97
C CYS A 132 0.32 8.86 -12.78
N HIS A 133 1.32 8.01 -12.53
CA HIS A 133 2.64 8.09 -13.15
C HIS A 133 2.95 6.91 -14.08
N VAL A 134 1.97 6.06 -14.37
CA VAL A 134 2.10 4.99 -15.36
C VAL A 134 1.79 5.57 -16.75
N GLU A 135 2.75 5.49 -17.67
CA GLU A 135 2.59 5.93 -19.07
C GLU A 135 1.96 4.82 -19.91
N ALA A 136 2.43 3.59 -19.71
CA ALA A 136 1.91 2.39 -20.37
C ALA A 136 2.24 1.13 -19.58
N LEU A 137 1.47 0.07 -19.79
CA LEU A 137 1.75 -1.28 -19.29
C LEU A 137 1.51 -2.33 -20.37
N THR A 138 2.25 -3.43 -20.28
CA THR A 138 2.06 -4.62 -21.12
C THR A 138 1.33 -5.68 -20.31
N LEU A 139 0.15 -6.11 -20.76
CA LEU A 139 -0.74 -7.03 -20.06
C LEU A 139 -0.96 -8.31 -20.88
N LEU A 140 -0.67 -9.48 -20.31
CA LEU A 140 -0.98 -10.78 -20.92
C LEU A 140 -2.25 -11.36 -20.30
N ARG A 141 -3.20 -11.77 -21.14
CA ARG A 141 -4.50 -12.33 -20.75
C ARG A 141 -4.66 -13.80 -21.13
N SER A 142 -5.70 -14.46 -20.61
CA SER A 142 -5.97 -15.88 -20.83
C SER A 142 -6.47 -16.21 -22.25
N ASP A 143 -6.79 -15.19 -23.04
CA ASP A 143 -7.05 -15.32 -24.48
C ASP A 143 -5.77 -15.49 -25.32
N GLY A 144 -4.60 -15.54 -24.64
CA GLY A 144 -3.28 -15.66 -25.24
C GLY A 144 -2.72 -14.37 -25.83
N ARG A 145 -3.47 -13.26 -25.77
CA ARG A 145 -3.09 -11.99 -26.37
C ARG A 145 -2.33 -11.12 -25.37
N THR A 146 -1.39 -10.34 -25.91
CA THR A 146 -0.66 -9.31 -25.16
C THR A 146 -1.16 -7.94 -25.56
N TYR A 147 -1.64 -7.19 -24.58
CA TYR A 147 -2.19 -5.85 -24.76
C TYR A 147 -1.20 -4.80 -24.27
N ARG A 148 -0.95 -3.78 -25.07
CA ARG A 148 -0.33 -2.54 -24.60
C ARG A 148 -1.44 -1.59 -24.15
N CYS A 149 -1.46 -1.24 -22.88
CA CYS A 149 -2.49 -0.40 -22.29
C CYS A 149 -1.88 0.93 -21.86
N SER A 150 -2.54 2.04 -22.19
CA SER A 150 -2.15 3.41 -21.86
C SER A 150 -3.42 4.28 -21.73
N GLN A 151 -3.26 5.59 -21.55
CA GLN A 151 -4.39 6.53 -21.58
C GLN A 151 -5.05 6.65 -22.97
N THR A 152 -4.38 6.19 -24.04
CA THR A 152 -4.88 6.25 -25.43
C THR A 152 -5.11 4.88 -26.06
N ASP A 153 -4.48 3.82 -25.54
CA ASP A 153 -4.56 2.46 -26.07
C ASP A 153 -5.18 1.51 -25.03
N ASN A 154 -6.18 0.71 -25.40
CA ASN A 154 -6.85 -0.23 -24.49
C ASN A 154 -7.28 0.44 -23.16
N VAL A 155 -7.79 1.67 -23.24
CA VAL A 155 -8.02 2.59 -22.11
C VAL A 155 -8.83 1.95 -20.98
N ARG A 156 -9.86 1.17 -21.33
CA ARG A 156 -10.68 0.43 -20.35
C ARG A 156 -9.85 -0.58 -19.55
N LEU A 157 -8.95 -1.32 -20.22
CA LEU A 157 -8.05 -2.26 -19.56
C LEU A 157 -6.98 -1.55 -18.75
N PHE A 158 -6.48 -0.41 -19.23
CA PHE A 158 -5.54 0.42 -18.46
C PHE A 158 -6.14 0.83 -17.11
N ALA A 159 -7.31 1.47 -17.14
CA ALA A 159 -8.03 1.92 -15.94
C ALA A 159 -8.43 0.76 -15.01
N ALA A 160 -8.78 -0.41 -15.58
CA ALA A 160 -9.14 -1.59 -14.79
C ALA A 160 -7.92 -2.31 -14.18
N THR A 161 -6.74 -2.21 -14.80
CA THR A 161 -5.53 -2.90 -14.35
C THR A 161 -4.85 -2.15 -13.20
N ILE A 162 -4.79 -0.82 -13.29
CA ILE A 162 -4.31 0.02 -12.18
C ILE A 162 -5.34 -0.08 -11.04
N GLY A 163 -4.89 -0.48 -9.85
CA GLY A 163 -5.80 -0.77 -8.73
C GLY A 163 -6.68 -2.01 -8.94
N GLY A 164 -6.46 -2.78 -10.01
CA GLY A 164 -7.22 -3.98 -10.36
C GLY A 164 -6.85 -5.24 -9.59
N MET A 165 -5.94 -5.13 -8.62
CA MET A 165 -5.47 -6.21 -7.75
C MET A 165 -4.95 -7.46 -8.48
N GLY A 166 -4.47 -7.28 -9.72
CA GLY A 166 -3.92 -8.37 -10.56
C GLY A 166 -4.98 -9.27 -11.19
N LEU A 167 -6.24 -8.82 -11.25
CA LEU A 167 -7.37 -9.63 -11.72
C LEU A 167 -7.62 -9.50 -13.23
N THR A 168 -7.05 -8.49 -13.90
CA THR A 168 -7.26 -8.24 -15.33
C THR A 168 -6.30 -9.00 -16.25
N GLY A 169 -5.30 -9.69 -15.67
CA GLY A 169 -4.25 -10.40 -16.39
C GLY A 169 -2.88 -10.26 -15.72
N LEU A 170 -1.84 -10.76 -16.37
CA LEU A 170 -0.46 -10.67 -15.90
C LEU A 170 0.23 -9.43 -16.48
N ILE A 171 0.57 -8.46 -15.62
CA ILE A 171 1.40 -7.33 -16.02
C ILE A 171 2.82 -7.85 -16.27
N LEU A 172 3.33 -7.70 -17.50
CA LEU A 172 4.67 -8.15 -17.89
C LEU A 172 5.71 -7.05 -17.68
N SER A 173 5.40 -5.82 -18.10
CA SER A 173 6.24 -4.64 -17.95
C SER A 173 5.39 -3.38 -17.84
N ALA A 174 5.99 -2.29 -17.38
CA ALA A 174 5.38 -0.97 -17.41
C ALA A 174 6.43 0.12 -17.64
N SER A 175 5.99 1.19 -18.30
CA SER A 175 6.69 2.45 -18.43
C SER A 175 6.13 3.43 -17.40
N ILE A 176 6.98 4.02 -16.58
CA ILE A 176 6.60 4.99 -15.54
C ILE A 176 7.39 6.29 -15.68
N LYS A 177 6.72 7.40 -15.36
CA LYS A 177 7.32 8.72 -15.27
C LYS A 177 7.88 8.95 -13.86
N LEU A 178 9.19 9.12 -13.77
CA LEU A 178 9.88 9.47 -12.53
C LEU A 178 9.92 10.99 -12.36
N MET A 179 10.13 11.45 -11.11
CA MET A 179 10.32 12.86 -10.81
C MET A 179 11.82 13.19 -10.75
N ARG A 180 12.20 14.33 -11.34
CA ARG A 180 13.55 14.89 -11.17
C ARG A 180 13.68 15.45 -9.77
N VAL A 181 14.80 15.17 -9.10
CA VAL A 181 15.10 15.61 -7.74
C VAL A 181 16.53 16.16 -7.67
N PRO A 182 16.76 17.24 -6.91
CA PRO A 182 18.10 17.80 -6.73
C PRO A 182 19.03 16.87 -5.94
N SER A 183 18.49 16.05 -5.03
CA SER A 183 19.18 14.93 -4.40
C SER A 183 18.16 13.96 -3.80
N LEU A 184 18.59 12.77 -3.38
CA LEU A 184 17.72 11.83 -2.67
C LEU A 184 17.48 12.26 -1.22
N ASP A 185 18.42 12.96 -0.61
CA ASP A 185 18.30 13.40 0.77
C ASP A 185 17.10 14.31 0.96
N ILE A 186 16.51 14.27 2.15
CA ILE A 186 15.31 15.00 2.50
C ILE A 186 15.64 16.02 3.57
N THR A 187 15.30 17.28 3.31
CA THR A 187 15.18 18.30 4.35
C THR A 187 13.86 18.04 5.08
N GLU A 188 13.93 17.32 6.19
CA GLU A 188 12.75 16.94 6.99
C GLU A 188 12.57 17.86 8.21
N LYS A 189 11.31 18.12 8.55
CA LYS A 189 10.91 18.84 9.77
C LYS A 189 9.90 17.99 10.54
N ALA A 190 10.05 17.93 11.87
CA ALA A 190 9.09 17.29 12.76
C ALA A 190 8.41 18.34 13.64
N THR A 191 7.13 18.56 13.41
CA THR A 191 6.30 19.51 14.16
C THR A 191 5.45 18.73 15.16
N ARG A 192 5.52 19.11 16.45
CA ARG A 192 4.66 18.51 17.49
C ARG A 192 3.26 19.11 17.40
N PHE A 193 2.24 18.27 17.60
CA PHE A 193 0.87 18.72 17.87
C PHE A 193 0.38 18.09 19.17
N ARG A 194 -0.43 18.84 19.93
CA ARG A 194 -0.92 18.47 21.27
C ARG A 194 -2.10 17.53 21.21
N ASP A 195 -2.93 17.65 20.18
CA ASP A 195 -4.11 16.81 19.95
C ASP A 195 -4.47 16.77 18.45
N LEU A 196 -5.52 16.02 18.12
CA LEU A 196 -5.97 15.85 16.73
C LEU A 196 -6.54 17.13 16.14
N GLY A 197 -7.13 18.02 16.95
CA GLY A 197 -7.65 19.31 16.49
C GLY A 197 -6.52 20.16 15.92
N GLU A 198 -5.44 20.29 16.67
CA GLU A 198 -4.23 20.98 16.21
C GLU A 198 -3.62 20.31 14.96
N PHE A 199 -3.63 18.97 14.87
CA PHE A 199 -3.21 18.30 13.63
C PHE A 199 -4.06 18.73 12.41
N PHE A 200 -5.40 18.75 12.54
CA PHE A 200 -6.28 19.15 11.45
C PHE A 200 -6.09 20.61 11.05
N ASP A 201 -5.77 21.49 12.00
CA ASP A 201 -5.49 22.90 11.72
C ASP A 201 -4.15 23.09 10.98
N LEU A 202 -3.18 22.19 11.20
CA LEU A 202 -1.86 22.25 10.57
C LEU A 202 -1.76 21.52 9.23
N ALA A 203 -2.59 20.49 9.00
CA ALA A 203 -2.41 19.53 7.92
C ALA A 203 -2.41 20.17 6.53
N GLU A 204 -3.37 21.05 6.25
CA GLU A 204 -3.50 21.68 4.94
C GLU A 204 -2.33 22.62 4.61
N ALA A 205 -1.94 23.47 5.55
CA ALA A 205 -0.79 24.36 5.37
C ALA A 205 0.52 23.56 5.18
N ALA A 206 0.67 22.44 5.91
CA ALA A 206 1.80 21.54 5.75
C ALA A 206 1.84 20.91 4.36
N ASP A 207 0.70 20.45 3.85
CA ASP A 207 0.56 19.88 2.50
C ASP A 207 0.91 20.90 1.41
N GLN A 208 0.40 22.13 1.51
CA GLN A 208 0.68 23.19 0.54
C GLN A 208 2.17 23.56 0.49
N ALA A 209 2.81 23.62 1.65
CA ALA A 209 4.21 24.04 1.79
C ALA A 209 5.24 22.93 1.51
N ASN A 210 4.85 21.64 1.44
CA ASN A 210 5.80 20.53 1.36
C ASN A 210 5.40 19.46 0.36
N GLU A 211 6.37 18.86 -0.31
CA GLU A 211 6.18 17.68 -1.18
C GLU A 211 5.62 16.52 -0.36
N TYR A 212 6.18 16.25 0.81
CA TYR A 212 5.80 15.11 1.66
C TYR A 212 5.23 15.58 3.01
N ALA A 213 4.13 14.97 3.46
CA ALA A 213 3.53 15.19 4.77
C ALA A 213 2.93 13.89 5.33
N VAL A 214 3.21 13.59 6.60
CA VAL A 214 2.62 12.46 7.32
C VAL A 214 2.70 12.67 8.82
N ALA A 215 1.66 12.29 9.55
CA ALA A 215 1.66 12.29 11.00
C ALA A 215 1.80 10.89 11.60
N TRP A 216 2.52 10.83 12.72
CA TRP A 216 2.50 9.72 13.66
C TRP A 216 1.74 10.15 14.91
N ILE A 217 0.83 9.30 15.39
CA ILE A 217 0.00 9.55 16.58
C ILE A 217 0.45 8.64 17.72
N ASP A 218 0.60 9.21 18.91
CA ASP A 218 0.85 8.47 20.14
C ASP A 218 -0.46 7.94 20.73
N GLN A 219 -0.92 6.78 20.23
CA GLN A 219 -2.22 6.21 20.65
C GLN A 219 -2.25 5.79 22.13
N LEU A 220 -1.09 5.61 22.77
CA LEU A 220 -1.02 5.25 24.19
C LEU A 220 -1.19 6.46 25.13
N ALA A 221 -1.15 7.68 24.61
CA ALA A 221 -1.34 8.88 25.41
C ALA A 221 -2.79 9.03 25.91
N GLY A 222 -2.95 9.16 27.23
CA GLY A 222 -4.23 9.45 27.89
C GLY A 222 -4.34 10.88 28.42
N GLY A 223 -5.50 11.21 29.00
CA GLY A 223 -5.75 12.51 29.66
C GLY A 223 -5.54 13.71 28.72
N HIS A 224 -4.86 14.75 29.21
CA HIS A 224 -4.56 16.00 28.47
C HIS A 224 -3.62 15.82 27.26
N GLY A 225 -3.03 14.63 27.06
CA GLY A 225 -2.18 14.32 25.90
C GLY A 225 -2.86 13.47 24.84
N ARG A 226 -4.19 13.27 24.93
CA ARG A 226 -4.92 12.37 24.04
C ARG A 226 -4.82 12.84 22.59
N GLY A 227 -4.38 11.94 21.72
CA GLY A 227 -4.28 12.21 20.28
C GLY A 227 -3.09 13.10 19.88
N ARG A 228 -2.12 13.31 20.78
CA ARG A 228 -0.87 14.02 20.45
C ARG A 228 -0.02 13.25 19.44
N GLY A 229 0.91 13.94 18.79
CA GLY A 229 1.81 13.29 17.85
C GLY A 229 2.88 14.19 17.23
N LEU A 230 3.42 13.72 16.11
CA LEU A 230 4.42 14.41 15.31
C LEU A 230 3.96 14.44 13.85
N LEU A 231 3.89 15.64 13.27
CA LEU A 231 3.73 15.87 11.84
C LEU A 231 5.11 15.99 11.21
N PHE A 232 5.46 15.01 10.38
CA PHE A 232 6.68 15.01 9.58
C PHE A 232 6.38 15.61 8.22
N THR A 233 7.10 16.67 7.87
CA THR A 233 7.12 17.21 6.52
C THR A 233 8.51 17.05 5.91
N GLY A 234 8.61 17.04 4.58
CA GLY A 234 9.90 16.99 3.92
C GLY A 234 9.86 17.38 2.45
N ASN A 235 11.02 17.79 1.96
CA ASN A 235 11.30 18.09 0.56
C ASN A 235 12.68 17.52 0.19
N HIS A 236 12.89 17.17 -1.08
CA HIS A 236 14.23 16.82 -1.55
C HIS A 236 15.19 17.99 -1.31
N ALA A 237 16.36 17.70 -0.73
CA ALA A 237 17.36 18.71 -0.41
C ALA A 237 18.07 19.20 -1.68
N GLU A 238 18.34 20.50 -1.78
CA GLU A 238 19.05 21.11 -2.91
C GLU A 238 20.43 20.49 -3.16
N HIS A 239 21.07 20.02 -2.10
CA HIS A 239 22.36 19.34 -2.15
C HIS A 239 22.31 18.07 -1.30
N GLY A 240 22.90 16.98 -1.78
CA GLY A 240 22.91 15.71 -1.07
C GLY A 240 23.32 14.52 -1.93
N SER A 241 22.99 13.32 -1.46
CA SER A 241 23.33 12.08 -2.16
C SER A 241 22.53 11.87 -3.45
N HIS A 242 23.21 11.45 -4.51
CA HIS A 242 22.63 10.84 -5.72
C HIS A 242 22.85 9.32 -5.77
N ALA A 243 23.41 8.76 -4.69
CA ALA A 243 23.60 7.34 -4.55
C ALA A 243 22.51 6.75 -3.68
N ALA A 244 21.86 5.70 -4.17
CA ALA A 244 21.07 4.82 -3.35
C ALA A 244 21.88 3.56 -3.05
N ALA A 245 22.11 3.29 -1.76
CA ALA A 245 22.66 2.01 -1.34
C ALA A 245 21.68 0.89 -1.76
N ARG A 246 22.18 -0.16 -2.42
CA ARG A 246 21.38 -1.36 -2.70
C ARG A 246 20.76 -1.86 -1.39
N ALA A 247 19.44 -2.01 -1.37
CA ALA A 247 18.71 -2.32 -0.16
C ALA A 247 19.11 -3.72 0.36
N GLY A 248 19.87 -3.73 1.46
CA GLY A 248 20.26 -4.94 2.16
C GLY A 248 20.40 -4.63 3.64
N SER A 249 19.39 -4.99 4.43
CA SER A 249 19.54 -4.89 5.89
C SER A 249 20.41 -6.04 6.41
N ARG A 250 21.40 -5.70 7.23
CA ARG A 250 22.21 -6.64 8.02
C ARG A 250 21.43 -7.22 9.21
N LEU A 251 20.26 -6.65 9.55
CA LEU A 251 19.41 -7.05 10.67
C LEU A 251 18.11 -7.70 10.15
N SER A 252 17.73 -8.82 10.74
CA SER A 252 16.49 -9.53 10.41
C SER A 252 15.89 -10.18 11.65
N VAL A 253 14.58 -10.42 11.64
CA VAL A 253 13.89 -11.25 12.65
C VAL A 253 13.64 -12.63 12.01
N PRO A 254 14.60 -13.58 12.06
CA PRO A 254 14.55 -14.79 11.26
C PRO A 254 13.52 -15.83 11.75
N VAL A 255 13.07 -15.72 12.99
CA VAL A 255 12.10 -16.64 13.59
C VAL A 255 11.00 -15.83 14.28
N GLN A 256 9.75 -16.29 14.15
CA GLN A 256 8.61 -15.69 14.82
C GLN A 256 8.61 -16.09 16.30
N PRO A 257 8.68 -15.14 17.25
CA PRO A 257 8.70 -15.46 18.66
C PRO A 257 7.40 -16.17 19.08
N PRO A 258 7.41 -17.08 20.07
CA PRO A 258 6.21 -17.78 20.53
C PRO A 258 5.24 -16.88 21.33
N PHE A 259 5.62 -15.62 21.56
CA PHE A 259 4.83 -14.59 22.25
C PHE A 259 4.89 -13.26 21.48
N ASN A 260 3.95 -12.37 21.75
CA ASN A 260 3.95 -11.03 21.17
C ASN A 260 4.96 -10.12 21.91
N VAL A 261 5.96 -9.61 21.18
CA VAL A 261 6.99 -8.70 21.72
C VAL A 261 6.45 -7.26 21.84
N LEU A 262 5.52 -6.88 20.96
CA LEU A 262 4.92 -5.55 20.88
C LEU A 262 3.75 -5.40 21.88
N ASN A 263 4.05 -5.59 23.17
CA ASN A 263 3.11 -5.41 24.27
C ASN A 263 3.07 -3.94 24.74
N ARG A 264 2.09 -3.59 25.60
CA ARG A 264 1.90 -2.19 26.05
C ARG A 264 3.12 -1.58 26.75
N PRO A 265 3.83 -2.27 27.67
CA PRO A 265 5.06 -1.74 28.26
C PRO A 265 6.13 -1.40 27.23
N PHE A 266 6.41 -2.32 26.30
CA PHE A 266 7.37 -2.10 25.22
C PHE A 266 6.98 -0.89 24.36
N LEU A 267 5.72 -0.83 23.95
CA LEU A 267 5.18 0.27 23.16
C LEU A 267 5.31 1.63 23.87
N THR A 268 5.05 1.67 25.18
CA THR A 268 5.13 2.91 25.96
C THR A 268 6.56 3.45 25.97
N VAL A 269 7.54 2.58 26.21
CA VAL A 269 8.97 2.95 26.18
C VAL A 269 9.41 3.36 24.78
N PHE A 270 9.05 2.57 23.77
CA PHE A 270 9.39 2.83 22.37
C PHE A 270 8.82 4.17 21.88
N ASN A 271 7.53 4.42 22.10
CA ASN A 271 6.86 5.67 21.73
C ASN A 271 7.48 6.88 22.44
N GLY A 272 7.80 6.74 23.73
CA GLY A 272 8.47 7.78 24.51
C GLY A 272 9.85 8.14 23.94
N ALA A 273 10.68 7.14 23.67
CA ALA A 273 12.01 7.32 23.09
C ALA A 273 11.94 7.89 21.67
N TYR A 274 11.01 7.40 20.83
CA TYR A 274 10.80 7.89 19.47
C TYR A 274 10.41 9.37 19.47
N ARG A 275 9.44 9.77 20.30
CA ARG A 275 9.01 11.17 20.45
C ARG A 275 10.14 12.07 20.96
N TRP A 276 10.91 11.60 21.95
CA TRP A 276 12.04 12.36 22.46
C TRP A 276 13.10 12.58 21.37
N LYS A 277 13.50 11.53 20.67
CA LYS A 277 14.52 11.61 19.61
C LYS A 277 14.07 12.46 18.43
N LYS A 278 12.87 12.22 17.91
CA LYS A 278 12.37 12.88 16.69
C LYS A 278 11.76 14.26 16.94
N GLY A 279 11.19 14.50 18.11
CA GLY A 279 10.60 15.79 18.46
C GLY A 279 11.56 16.77 19.13
N ARG A 280 12.83 16.41 19.37
CA ARG A 280 13.79 17.23 20.14
C ARG A 280 14.09 18.61 19.54
N SER A 281 14.00 18.74 18.21
CA SER A 281 14.18 20.01 17.51
C SER A 281 13.10 20.16 16.45
N ALA A 282 12.48 21.35 16.41
CA ALA A 282 11.55 21.75 15.36
C ALA A 282 12.28 22.36 14.14
N ALA A 283 13.61 22.49 14.20
CA ALA A 283 14.40 22.96 13.09
C ALA A 283 14.42 21.91 11.96
N PRO A 284 14.34 22.34 10.69
CA PRO A 284 14.59 21.45 9.56
C PRO A 284 15.98 20.80 9.69
N ARG A 285 16.08 19.55 9.26
CA ARG A 285 17.36 18.83 9.19
C ARG A 285 17.42 17.97 7.95
N GLN A 286 18.62 17.82 7.40
CA GLN A 286 18.86 16.88 6.32
C GLN A 286 18.89 15.44 6.86
N ALA A 287 18.26 14.53 6.13
CA ALA A 287 18.20 13.12 6.43
C ALA A 287 18.29 12.29 5.15
N GLY A 288 18.92 11.13 5.22
CA GLY A 288 18.91 10.18 4.11
C GLY A 288 17.50 9.70 3.80
N TYR A 289 17.18 9.56 2.50
CA TYR A 289 15.85 9.17 2.02
C TYR A 289 15.31 7.90 2.68
N GLN A 290 16.16 6.90 2.92
CA GLN A 290 15.76 5.64 3.54
C GLN A 290 15.17 5.86 4.94
N GLY A 291 15.79 6.73 5.75
CA GLY A 291 15.30 7.03 7.10
C GLY A 291 14.00 7.83 7.09
N PHE A 292 13.78 8.64 6.07
CA PHE A 292 12.54 9.42 5.92
C PHE A 292 11.39 8.58 5.38
N PHE A 293 11.57 7.86 4.27
CA PHE A 293 10.51 7.09 3.60
C PHE A 293 10.31 5.70 4.18
N PHE A 294 11.41 5.02 4.53
CA PHE A 294 11.44 3.59 4.83
C PHE A 294 12.04 3.29 6.22
N PRO A 295 11.59 3.94 7.30
CA PRO A 295 12.23 3.83 8.62
C PRO A 295 12.24 2.41 9.20
N LEU A 296 11.37 1.53 8.69
CA LEU A 296 11.25 0.13 9.13
C LEU A 296 11.97 -0.86 8.21
N ASP A 297 12.39 -0.45 7.00
CA ASP A 297 13.06 -1.35 6.04
C ASP A 297 14.49 -1.72 6.50
N GLY A 298 15.03 -1.00 7.49
CA GLY A 298 16.28 -1.33 8.15
C GLY A 298 16.24 -2.63 8.97
N ILE A 299 15.06 -3.23 9.20
CA ILE A 299 14.92 -4.52 9.90
C ILE A 299 14.07 -5.44 9.03
N ARG A 300 14.67 -6.48 8.45
CA ARG A 300 13.92 -7.48 7.67
C ARG A 300 12.97 -8.27 8.57
N ASP A 301 11.78 -8.54 8.04
CA ASP A 301 10.74 -9.39 8.65
C ASP A 301 10.31 -8.96 10.07
N TRP A 302 10.37 -7.65 10.35
CA TRP A 302 9.96 -7.07 11.64
C TRP A 302 8.49 -7.34 12.00
N ASN A 303 7.65 -7.64 11.00
CA ASN A 303 6.26 -8.09 11.18
C ASN A 303 6.13 -9.36 12.01
N ARG A 304 7.18 -10.17 12.14
CA ARG A 304 7.19 -11.35 13.02
C ARG A 304 7.12 -11.01 14.51
N LEU A 305 7.46 -9.78 14.89
CA LEU A 305 7.42 -9.32 16.29
C LEU A 305 5.99 -9.24 16.87
N TYR A 306 4.96 -9.27 16.02
CA TYR A 306 3.55 -9.32 16.43
C TYR A 306 3.13 -10.67 17.02
N GLY A 307 4.01 -11.68 17.01
CA GLY A 307 3.76 -13.00 17.57
C GLY A 307 3.14 -13.98 16.58
N PRO A 308 2.92 -15.26 16.96
CA PRO A 308 2.73 -16.40 16.05
C PRO A 308 1.46 -16.36 15.21
N ARG A 309 0.46 -15.56 15.59
CA ARG A 309 -0.79 -15.40 14.86
C ARG A 309 -0.77 -14.26 13.83
N GLY A 310 0.37 -13.57 13.71
CA GLY A 310 0.55 -12.43 12.82
C GLY A 310 -0.13 -11.15 13.32
N LEU A 311 -0.38 -10.24 12.40
CA LEU A 311 -1.04 -8.97 12.61
C LEU A 311 -2.17 -8.74 11.61
N PHE A 312 -3.10 -7.89 12.00
CA PHE A 312 -4.04 -7.24 11.11
C PHE A 312 -3.72 -5.76 11.04
N GLN A 313 -3.72 -5.20 9.83
CA GLN A 313 -3.73 -3.75 9.65
C GLN A 313 -5.14 -3.31 9.29
N HIS A 314 -5.61 -2.25 9.92
CA HIS A 314 -6.77 -1.50 9.45
C HIS A 314 -6.26 -0.20 8.85
N GLN A 315 -6.49 -0.01 7.56
CA GLN A 315 -6.32 1.28 6.92
C GLN A 315 -7.64 1.70 6.31
N SER A 316 -8.12 2.88 6.69
CA SER A 316 -9.31 3.49 6.11
C SER A 316 -9.02 4.92 5.67
N VAL A 317 -9.88 5.45 4.82
CA VAL A 317 -9.96 6.86 4.45
C VAL A 317 -11.34 7.38 4.82
N VAL A 318 -11.39 8.57 5.40
CA VAL A 318 -12.63 9.26 5.78
C VAL A 318 -12.73 10.60 5.06
N PRO A 319 -13.90 11.00 4.53
CA PRO A 319 -14.07 12.28 3.85
C PRO A 319 -13.70 13.46 4.75
N GLU A 320 -13.14 14.51 4.15
CA GLU A 320 -12.65 15.70 4.86
C GLU A 320 -13.72 16.33 5.77
N ALA A 321 -14.95 16.47 5.27
CA ALA A 321 -16.08 17.03 6.00
C ALA A 321 -16.38 16.30 7.34
N ASN A 322 -16.07 15.00 7.42
CA ASN A 322 -16.35 14.18 8.59
C ASN A 322 -15.09 13.85 9.42
N ALA A 323 -13.88 14.13 8.90
CA ALA A 323 -12.63 13.62 9.46
C ALA A 323 -12.39 14.05 10.91
N ARG A 324 -12.68 15.31 11.26
CA ARG A 324 -12.54 15.85 12.63
C ARG A 324 -13.34 15.09 13.68
N ARG A 325 -14.45 14.46 13.29
CA ARG A 325 -15.30 13.65 14.17
C ARG A 325 -14.93 12.16 14.11
N ILE A 326 -14.67 11.64 12.92
CA ILE A 326 -14.56 10.19 12.71
C ILE A 326 -13.18 9.64 13.05
N VAL A 327 -12.09 10.39 12.79
CA VAL A 327 -10.74 9.94 13.18
C VAL A 327 -10.62 9.75 14.70
N PRO A 328 -11.09 10.69 15.57
CA PRO A 328 -11.16 10.43 17.01
C PRO A 328 -12.00 9.21 17.38
N ALA A 329 -13.13 8.98 16.69
CA ALA A 329 -14.01 7.84 16.96
C ALA A 329 -13.34 6.49 16.66
N LEU A 330 -12.58 6.39 15.57
CA LEU A 330 -11.79 5.20 15.23
C LEU A 330 -10.73 4.91 16.30
N LEU A 331 -9.99 5.93 16.74
CA LEU A 331 -8.97 5.79 17.79
C LEU A 331 -9.59 5.42 19.14
N GLU A 332 -10.75 5.97 19.45
CA GLU A 332 -11.52 5.67 20.66
C GLU A 332 -12.06 4.24 20.66
N ALA A 333 -12.56 3.74 19.53
CA ALA A 333 -12.99 2.33 19.40
C ALA A 333 -11.85 1.37 19.72
N ALA A 334 -10.65 1.60 19.16
CA ALA A 334 -9.46 0.81 19.48
C ALA A 334 -9.07 0.90 20.97
N ARG A 335 -9.17 2.11 21.56
CA ARG A 335 -8.92 2.33 22.99
C ARG A 335 -9.91 1.55 23.88
N ARG A 336 -11.22 1.61 23.58
CA ARG A 336 -12.27 0.86 24.30
C ARG A 336 -12.06 -0.64 24.21
N ALA A 337 -11.67 -1.13 23.03
CA ALA A 337 -11.30 -2.53 22.83
C ALA A 337 -10.01 -2.92 23.58
N GLY A 338 -9.28 -1.97 24.16
CA GLY A 338 -8.02 -2.21 24.88
C GLY A 338 -6.87 -2.66 23.98
N GLU A 339 -6.97 -2.41 22.67
CA GLU A 339 -5.95 -2.76 21.69
C GLU A 339 -5.14 -1.51 21.31
N GLY A 340 -3.83 -1.59 21.49
CA GLY A 340 -2.91 -0.52 21.10
C GLY A 340 -2.28 -0.84 19.76
N SER A 341 -2.31 0.13 18.85
CA SER A 341 -1.61 0.08 17.58
C SER A 341 -0.13 0.39 17.78
N PHE A 342 0.73 -0.44 17.21
CA PHE A 342 2.19 -0.20 17.21
C PHE A 342 2.56 0.98 16.30
N LEU A 343 1.92 1.06 15.13
CA LEU A 343 2.14 2.11 14.15
C LEU A 343 0.81 2.80 13.86
N THR A 344 0.65 4.02 14.38
CA THR A 344 -0.53 4.85 14.05
C THR A 344 -0.10 5.97 13.12
N VAL A 345 -0.53 5.88 11.86
CA VAL A 345 -0.19 6.85 10.82
C VAL A 345 -1.46 7.56 10.37
N LEU A 346 -1.41 8.89 10.34
CA LEU A 346 -2.48 9.75 9.84
C LEU A 346 -1.90 10.67 8.76
N LYS A 347 -2.60 10.82 7.64
CA LYS A 347 -2.26 11.82 6.62
C LYS A 347 -3.49 12.26 5.86
N ARG A 348 -3.40 13.44 5.23
CA ARG A 348 -4.39 13.92 4.28
C ARG A 348 -4.07 13.35 2.90
N PHE A 349 -5.13 13.01 2.17
CA PHE A 349 -5.12 12.71 0.75
C PHE A 349 -5.66 13.92 0.00
N GLY A 350 -5.05 14.25 -1.13
CA GLY A 350 -5.49 15.34 -1.98
C GLY A 350 -6.56 14.92 -2.98
N ASP A 351 -6.74 15.76 -3.98
CA ASP A 351 -7.76 15.67 -5.02
C ASP A 351 -7.26 15.22 -6.39
N VAL A 352 -5.96 14.96 -6.53
CA VAL A 352 -5.38 14.36 -7.74
C VAL A 352 -6.05 13.03 -8.03
N ARG A 353 -6.81 12.99 -9.12
CA ARG A 353 -7.60 11.82 -9.53
C ARG A 353 -6.69 10.71 -10.05
N SER A 354 -6.87 9.49 -9.53
CA SER A 354 -6.25 8.29 -10.08
C SER A 354 -6.94 7.85 -11.38
N PRO A 355 -6.19 7.31 -12.36
CA PRO A 355 -6.78 6.66 -13.53
C PRO A 355 -7.47 5.32 -13.22
N ALA A 356 -7.27 4.75 -12.02
CA ALA A 356 -7.81 3.45 -11.64
C ALA A 356 -9.33 3.46 -11.44
N LEU A 357 -9.99 2.38 -11.85
CA LEU A 357 -11.41 2.16 -11.55
C LEU A 357 -11.67 2.00 -10.04
N LEU A 358 -10.81 1.26 -9.34
CA LEU A 358 -10.97 0.91 -7.92
C LEU A 358 -9.84 1.49 -7.04
N SER A 359 -9.46 2.75 -7.25
CA SER A 359 -8.45 3.39 -6.40
C SER A 359 -8.91 3.50 -4.93
N PHE A 360 -8.05 3.12 -3.99
CA PHE A 360 -8.32 3.36 -2.56
C PHE A 360 -8.20 4.85 -2.20
N PRO A 361 -7.09 5.56 -2.53
CA PRO A 361 -6.97 6.99 -2.27
C PRO A 361 -8.11 7.82 -2.85
N ARG A 362 -8.61 8.75 -2.04
CA ARG A 362 -9.67 9.71 -2.36
C ARG A 362 -9.56 10.89 -1.39
N PRO A 363 -10.10 12.08 -1.73
CA PRO A 363 -10.01 13.26 -0.87
C PRO A 363 -10.47 12.98 0.55
N GLY A 364 -9.64 13.36 1.53
CA GLY A 364 -9.94 13.12 2.95
C GLY A 364 -8.72 12.74 3.76
N TYR A 365 -8.93 12.08 4.89
CA TYR A 365 -7.87 11.68 5.81
C TYR A 365 -7.78 10.16 5.89
N THR A 366 -6.59 9.60 5.71
CA THR A 366 -6.36 8.17 5.89
C THR A 366 -5.67 7.89 7.22
N LEU A 367 -6.24 6.93 7.96
CA LEU A 367 -5.73 6.44 9.23
C LEU A 367 -5.29 4.98 9.05
N THR A 368 -4.10 4.65 9.52
CA THR A 368 -3.56 3.28 9.55
C THR A 368 -3.30 2.86 10.99
N LEU A 369 -3.75 1.65 11.36
CA LEU A 369 -3.62 1.04 12.68
C LEU A 369 -3.18 -0.42 12.55
N ASP A 370 -2.21 -0.85 13.35
CA ASP A 370 -1.67 -2.21 13.35
C ASP A 370 -1.98 -2.95 14.66
N PHE A 371 -2.73 -4.05 14.57
CA PHE A 371 -3.14 -4.85 15.72
C PHE A 371 -2.52 -6.25 15.68
N PRO A 372 -1.87 -6.71 16.76
CA PRO A 372 -1.54 -8.13 16.91
C PRO A 372 -2.81 -8.98 16.83
N ASN A 373 -2.77 -10.12 16.14
CA ASN A 373 -3.94 -10.98 16.03
C ASN A 373 -4.25 -11.71 17.35
N ARG A 374 -5.21 -11.19 18.12
CA ARG A 374 -5.71 -11.79 19.37
C ARG A 374 -7.00 -12.60 19.18
N GLY A 375 -7.27 -13.04 17.95
CA GLY A 375 -8.48 -13.77 17.59
C GLY A 375 -9.71 -12.87 17.61
N GLU A 376 -10.82 -13.40 18.13
CA GLU A 376 -12.14 -12.77 18.05
C GLU A 376 -12.20 -11.33 18.60
N ARG A 377 -11.42 -11.02 19.63
CA ARG A 377 -11.34 -9.66 20.18
C ARG A 377 -10.87 -8.64 19.13
N THR A 378 -9.80 -8.96 18.42
CA THR A 378 -9.24 -8.12 17.36
C THR A 378 -10.20 -8.07 16.17
N LEU A 379 -10.82 -9.19 15.80
CA LEU A 379 -11.79 -9.24 14.69
C LEU A 379 -13.02 -8.37 14.94
N ARG A 380 -13.57 -8.36 16.16
CA ARG A 380 -14.68 -7.45 16.52
C ARG A 380 -14.30 -5.98 16.43
N LEU A 381 -13.13 -5.61 16.95
CA LEU A 381 -12.64 -4.24 16.82
C LEU A 381 -12.52 -3.85 15.35
N LEU A 382 -11.87 -4.69 14.55
CA LEU A 382 -11.67 -4.45 13.13
C LEU A 382 -13.02 -4.28 12.38
N ALA A 383 -14.03 -5.09 12.69
CA ALA A 383 -15.38 -4.94 12.15
C ALA A 383 -16.04 -3.60 12.55
N GLU A 384 -15.86 -3.17 13.80
CA GLU A 384 -16.33 -1.88 14.28
C GLU A 384 -15.66 -0.71 13.54
N LEU A 385 -14.33 -0.78 13.33
CA LEU A 385 -13.57 0.24 12.61
C LEU A 385 -14.01 0.37 11.15
N ASP A 386 -14.24 -0.74 10.45
CA ASP A 386 -14.74 -0.72 9.08
C ASP A 386 -16.10 -0.05 8.98
N ARG A 387 -17.02 -0.42 9.88
CA ARG A 387 -18.37 0.14 9.92
C ARG A 387 -18.32 1.64 10.16
N ILE A 388 -17.52 2.10 11.13
CA ILE A 388 -17.33 3.54 11.41
C ILE A 388 -16.82 4.28 10.17
N ALA A 389 -15.84 3.71 9.44
CA ALA A 389 -15.27 4.34 8.26
C ALA A 389 -16.27 4.42 7.09
N VAL A 390 -16.97 3.31 6.80
CA VAL A 390 -17.91 3.22 5.66
C VAL A 390 -19.18 4.04 5.92
N GLU A 391 -19.76 3.99 7.13
CA GLU A 391 -20.93 4.82 7.49
C GLU A 391 -20.66 6.32 7.39
N ALA A 392 -19.38 6.73 7.53
CA ALA A 392 -18.96 8.11 7.33
C ALA A 392 -18.78 8.52 5.86
N GLY A 393 -19.09 7.64 4.90
CA GLY A 393 -18.84 7.81 3.46
C GLY A 393 -17.39 7.54 3.06
N GLY A 394 -16.62 6.88 3.93
CA GLY A 394 -15.23 6.51 3.71
C GLY A 394 -15.07 5.14 3.03
N ALA A 395 -13.86 4.59 3.13
CA ALA A 395 -13.56 3.26 2.63
C ALA A 395 -12.41 2.60 3.37
N VAL A 396 -12.33 1.28 3.23
CA VAL A 396 -11.27 0.44 3.81
C VAL A 396 -10.35 -0.05 2.70
N ASN A 397 -9.05 -0.12 2.98
CA ASN A 397 -8.03 -0.48 1.98
C ASN A 397 -7.94 -2.01 1.77
N PRO A 398 -8.25 -2.54 0.57
CA PRO A 398 -8.23 -3.97 0.29
C PRO A 398 -6.88 -4.64 0.52
N TYR A 399 -5.78 -4.01 0.09
CA TYR A 399 -4.45 -4.64 0.16
C TYR A 399 -3.81 -4.55 1.55
N LYS A 400 -4.46 -3.85 2.48
CA LYS A 400 -4.08 -3.83 3.90
C LYS A 400 -4.95 -4.76 4.76
N ASP A 401 -6.00 -5.30 4.18
CA ASP A 401 -7.00 -6.07 4.89
C ASP A 401 -6.91 -7.58 4.53
N ALA A 402 -7.25 -8.44 5.50
CA ALA A 402 -7.28 -9.89 5.35
C ALA A 402 -8.65 -10.52 5.68
N ARG A 403 -9.71 -9.72 5.89
CA ARG A 403 -11.00 -10.19 6.44
C ARG A 403 -12.25 -9.38 6.06
N MET A 404 -12.11 -8.31 5.28
CA MET A 404 -13.15 -7.42 4.76
C MET A 404 -14.39 -8.19 4.27
N GLY A 405 -15.56 -7.83 4.77
CA GLY A 405 -16.81 -8.43 4.30
C GLY A 405 -17.18 -7.97 2.88
N PRO A 406 -18.01 -8.74 2.15
CA PRO A 406 -18.56 -8.33 0.86
C PRO A 406 -19.22 -6.94 0.90
N GLU A 407 -20.03 -6.67 1.93
CA GLU A 407 -20.74 -5.39 2.07
C GLU A 407 -19.80 -4.20 2.29
N ILE A 408 -18.77 -4.38 3.12
CA ILE A 408 -17.74 -3.35 3.34
C ILE A 408 -16.99 -3.07 2.03
N PHE A 409 -16.68 -4.13 1.26
CA PHE A 409 -16.06 -3.97 -0.05
C PHE A 409 -16.95 -3.22 -1.03
N ALA A 410 -18.22 -3.64 -1.17
CA ALA A 410 -19.19 -3.01 -2.07
C ALA A 410 -19.37 -1.52 -1.75
N ALA A 411 -19.53 -1.18 -0.47
CA ALA A 411 -19.67 0.20 -0.02
C ALA A 411 -18.39 1.02 -0.20
N SER A 412 -17.21 0.40 -0.01
CA SER A 412 -15.91 1.06 -0.23
C SER A 412 -15.61 1.30 -1.72
N PHE A 413 -16.12 0.43 -2.60
CA PHE A 413 -15.80 0.36 -4.03
C PHE A 413 -17.05 0.10 -4.88
N PRO A 414 -17.99 1.05 -4.99
CA PRO A 414 -19.28 0.85 -5.67
C PRO A 414 -19.17 0.56 -7.17
N GLN A 415 -17.99 0.72 -7.78
CA GLN A 415 -17.73 0.42 -9.19
C GLN A 415 -17.16 -1.00 -9.41
N TRP A 416 -17.16 -1.86 -8.39
CA TRP A 416 -16.51 -3.19 -8.47
C TRP A 416 -17.05 -4.08 -9.60
N GLN A 417 -18.35 -3.95 -9.96
CA GLN A 417 -18.94 -4.71 -11.06
C GLN A 417 -18.29 -4.38 -12.41
N ARG A 418 -17.83 -3.14 -12.61
CA ARG A 418 -17.10 -2.73 -13.83
C ARG A 418 -15.76 -3.44 -13.94
N LEU A 419 -15.08 -3.67 -12.81
CA LEU A 419 -13.87 -4.47 -12.79
C LEU A 419 -14.18 -5.95 -13.00
N GLU A 420 -15.24 -6.51 -12.39
CA GLU A 420 -15.64 -7.91 -12.61
C GLU A 420 -15.96 -8.18 -14.09
N ALA A 421 -16.62 -7.25 -14.78
CA ALA A 421 -16.90 -7.35 -16.21
C ALA A 421 -15.64 -7.37 -17.08
N LEU A 422 -14.54 -6.78 -16.62
CA LEU A 422 -13.25 -6.74 -17.33
C LEU A 422 -12.25 -7.79 -16.81
N ARG A 423 -12.59 -8.50 -15.72
CA ARG A 423 -11.73 -9.49 -15.07
C ARG A 423 -11.34 -10.57 -16.07
N ASP A 424 -10.09 -11.01 -15.99
CA ASP A 424 -9.65 -12.15 -16.75
C ASP A 424 -10.19 -13.44 -16.12
N PRO A 425 -10.88 -14.32 -16.88
CA PRO A 425 -11.46 -15.54 -16.34
C PRO A 425 -10.46 -16.44 -15.63
N ALA A 426 -9.19 -16.47 -16.05
CA ALA A 426 -8.15 -17.28 -15.42
C ALA A 426 -7.63 -16.69 -14.10
N PHE A 427 -7.93 -15.42 -13.80
CA PHE A 427 -7.38 -14.71 -12.65
C PHE A 427 -8.39 -14.55 -11.52
N LEU A 428 -7.95 -14.90 -10.30
CA LEU A 428 -8.73 -14.77 -9.07
C LEU A 428 -7.78 -14.63 -7.87
N SER A 429 -8.16 -13.81 -6.90
CA SER A 429 -7.52 -13.77 -5.58
C SER A 429 -8.48 -14.28 -4.51
N SER A 430 -7.92 -14.78 -3.39
CA SER A 430 -8.68 -15.16 -2.20
C SER A 430 -9.52 -13.97 -1.70
N PHE A 431 -8.96 -12.76 -1.74
CA PHE A 431 -9.70 -11.51 -1.48
C PHE A 431 -10.95 -11.39 -2.35
N TRP A 432 -10.80 -11.50 -3.68
CA TRP A 432 -11.93 -11.30 -4.61
C TRP A 432 -12.98 -12.41 -4.49
N ALA A 433 -12.53 -13.64 -4.22
CA ALA A 433 -13.39 -14.78 -3.97
C ALA A 433 -14.25 -14.63 -2.70
N ARG A 434 -13.70 -14.03 -1.63
CA ARG A 434 -14.44 -13.80 -0.37
C ARG A 434 -15.28 -12.52 -0.36
N THR A 435 -15.00 -11.56 -1.25
CA THR A 435 -15.74 -10.28 -1.35
C THR A 435 -16.65 -10.27 -2.58
N ALA A 436 -16.17 -9.78 -3.71
CA ALA A 436 -16.94 -9.55 -4.93
C ALA A 436 -17.72 -10.78 -5.40
N LYS A 437 -17.13 -11.98 -5.35
CA LYS A 437 -17.80 -13.22 -5.79
C LYS A 437 -18.91 -13.71 -4.84
N ARG A 438 -19.05 -13.11 -3.65
CA ARG A 438 -20.14 -13.38 -2.71
C ARG A 438 -21.27 -12.35 -2.77
N LEU A 439 -21.08 -11.28 -3.53
CA LEU A 439 -22.13 -10.31 -3.80
C LEU A 439 -22.98 -10.83 -4.95
N ASP A 440 -24.30 -10.75 -4.82
CA ASP A 440 -25.19 -11.03 -5.94
C ASP A 440 -24.89 -10.03 -7.06
N VAL A 441 -24.62 -10.55 -8.25
CA VAL A 441 -24.60 -9.73 -9.47
C VAL A 441 -26.06 -9.45 -9.81
N GLY A 442 -26.68 -8.53 -9.08
CA GLY A 442 -28.01 -8.02 -9.43
C GLY A 442 -27.99 -7.58 -10.90
N SER A 443 -29.01 -7.97 -11.64
CA SER A 443 -29.26 -7.71 -13.07
C SER A 443 -29.50 -6.22 -13.39
N GLY A 444 -28.59 -5.35 -12.93
CA GLY A 444 -28.80 -3.90 -12.86
C GLY A 444 -27.64 -3.05 -13.40
N VAL A 445 -26.75 -3.62 -14.21
CA VAL A 445 -25.86 -2.81 -15.06
C VAL A 445 -25.97 -3.33 -16.47
N SER A 446 -27.10 -2.98 -17.11
CA SER A 446 -27.14 -2.87 -18.57
C SER A 446 -25.92 -2.05 -18.97
N GLU A 447 -25.18 -2.58 -19.94
CA GLU A 447 -24.18 -1.84 -20.69
C GLU A 447 -24.75 -0.47 -21.04
N ALA A 448 -24.20 0.59 -20.44
CA ALA A 448 -24.19 1.87 -21.12
C ALA A 448 -23.11 1.69 -22.20
N ALA A 449 -23.57 1.24 -23.36
CA ALA A 449 -22.84 1.33 -24.60
C ALA A 449 -22.56 2.81 -24.89
N GLU A 450 -21.27 3.17 -24.91
CA GLU A 450 -20.60 4.11 -25.83
C GLU A 450 -19.09 4.15 -25.52
#